data_AF-A0A151Z4R7-F1
#
_entry.id   AF-A0A151Z4R7-F1
#
_cell.length_a   1.000
_cell.length_b   1.000
_cell.length_c   1.000
_cell.angle_alpha   90.00
_cell.angle_beta   90.00
_cell.angle_gamma   90.00
#
_symmetry.space_group_name_H-M   'P 1'
#
loop_
_entity.id
_entity.type
_entity.pdbx_description
1 polymer ?
#
loop_
_entity_poly.entity_id
_entity_poly.type
_entity_poly.pdbx_seq_one_letter_code
_entity_poly.pdbx_strand_id
1 'polypeptide(L)'
;MTTISIIGTAGRNKRNPLLISHFEYMCNKVKSFISQHELLSKSKEITLVSGGAAWADQIAVELYLEDPIKYNLILYLPCPIVEKENKYVYYDSNSSDWRLNPGRSSNNYHISFTKQIGKDSIGDIMKAKELGAVIDTSSNGFHSRNTKVAKSDYILAFTFGKGEIPEKSGTLDTWNKSKSTNKYHFTLPATFLTKPIASSETITTTATLPSVEKILSKRSFDSFLLSSPTTEHNNNECDLTKKKLKSDTLITDFFQKIK
;
A
#
# COMPACT_ATOMS: atom_id res chain seq x y z
N MET A 1 -1.64 16.25 -10.45
CA MET A 1 -1.21 15.15 -9.57
C MET A 1 -0.24 14.28 -10.35
N THR A 2 0.94 13.98 -9.79
CA THR A 2 1.91 13.05 -10.39
C THR A 2 1.82 11.71 -9.68
N THR A 3 1.76 10.61 -10.43
CA THR A 3 1.73 9.25 -9.89
C THR A 3 3.06 8.53 -10.09
N ILE A 4 3.57 7.91 -9.03
CA ILE A 4 4.83 7.17 -9.04
C ILE A 4 4.56 5.75 -8.59
N SER A 5 4.65 4.80 -9.51
CA SER A 5 4.61 3.38 -9.18
C SER A 5 5.97 2.89 -8.71
N ILE A 6 5.99 2.25 -7.55
CA ILE A 6 7.17 1.57 -7.01
C ILE A 6 6.91 0.07 -7.08
N ILE A 7 7.76 -0.64 -7.82
CA ILE A 7 7.64 -2.08 -8.06
C ILE A 7 8.98 -2.76 -7.85
N GLY A 8 8.98 -4.05 -7.55
CA GLY A 8 10.24 -4.78 -7.51
C GLY A 8 10.19 -6.16 -6.92
N THR A 9 11.35 -6.59 -6.42
CA THR A 9 11.48 -7.85 -5.70
C THR A 9 10.66 -7.85 -4.41
N ALA A 10 10.08 -9.01 -4.11
CA ALA A 10 9.41 -9.32 -2.84
C ALA A 10 10.28 -10.23 -1.95
N GLY A 11 11.59 -10.35 -2.22
CA GLY A 11 12.50 -11.20 -1.45
C GLY A 11 12.39 -12.71 -1.72
N ARG A 12 11.92 -13.09 -2.92
CA ARG A 12 11.72 -14.49 -3.32
C ARG A 12 13.00 -15.29 -3.49
N ASN A 13 14.10 -14.63 -3.86
CA ASN A 13 15.35 -15.31 -4.22
C ASN A 13 16.16 -15.65 -2.97
N LYS A 14 16.12 -16.91 -2.54
CA LYS A 14 16.90 -17.40 -1.39
C LYS A 14 18.42 -17.37 -1.59
N ARG A 15 18.90 -17.32 -2.84
CA ARG A 15 20.35 -17.25 -3.14
C ARG A 15 20.92 -15.86 -2.91
N ASN A 16 20.10 -14.82 -3.07
CA ASN A 16 20.46 -13.43 -2.85
C ASN A 16 19.46 -12.84 -1.84
N PRO A 17 19.60 -13.19 -0.55
CA PRO A 17 18.70 -12.70 0.48
C PRO A 17 18.83 -11.18 0.57
N LEU A 18 17.68 -10.52 0.60
CA LEU A 18 17.65 -9.07 0.84
C LEU A 18 17.96 -8.81 2.31
N LEU A 19 18.63 -7.68 2.57
CA LEU A 19 19.06 -7.21 3.88
C LEU A 19 18.47 -5.83 4.15
N ILE A 20 18.54 -5.36 5.40
CA ILE A 20 18.08 -4.00 5.75
C ILE A 20 18.73 -2.91 4.88
N SER A 21 20.01 -3.06 4.56
CA SER A 21 20.75 -2.15 3.67
C SER A 21 20.17 -2.09 2.26
N HIS A 22 19.57 -3.17 1.75
CA HIS A 22 18.86 -3.15 0.47
C HIS A 22 17.59 -2.30 0.58
N PHE A 23 16.83 -2.47 1.66
CA PHE A 23 15.61 -1.69 1.88
C PHE A 23 15.92 -0.20 2.00
N GLU A 24 16.91 0.17 2.82
CA GLU A 24 17.40 1.54 2.97
C GLU A 24 17.89 2.13 1.64
N TYR A 25 18.66 1.35 0.88
CA TYR A 25 19.10 1.75 -0.46
C TYR A 25 17.91 2.09 -1.37
N MET A 26 16.89 1.24 -1.41
CA MET A 26 15.72 1.48 -2.25
C MET A 26 14.94 2.72 -1.78
N CYS A 27 14.73 2.89 -0.46
CA CYS A 27 14.10 4.09 0.10
C CYS A 27 14.86 5.37 -0.30
N ASN A 28 16.19 5.36 -0.15
CA ASN A 28 17.04 6.49 -0.51
C ASN A 28 16.96 6.78 -2.02
N LYS A 29 16.95 5.75 -2.87
CA LYS A 29 16.80 5.94 -4.32
C LYS A 29 15.48 6.61 -4.70
N VAL A 30 14.37 6.21 -4.08
CA VAL A 30 13.07 6.87 -4.33
C VAL A 30 13.09 8.33 -3.86
N LYS A 31 13.60 8.61 -2.66
CA LYS A 31 13.72 9.98 -2.13
C LYS A 31 14.59 10.86 -3.02
N SER A 32 15.77 10.37 -3.41
CA SER A 32 16.67 11.07 -4.33
C SER A 32 16.03 11.29 -5.70
N PHE A 33 15.32 10.29 -6.24
CA PHE A 33 14.62 10.41 -7.52
C PHE A 33 13.58 11.55 -7.50
N ILE A 34 12.72 11.57 -6.48
CA ILE A 34 11.69 12.61 -6.30
C ILE A 34 12.32 14.00 -6.22
N SER A 35 13.42 14.13 -5.48
CA SER A 35 14.14 15.39 -5.32
C SER A 35 14.82 15.85 -6.61
N GLN A 36 15.57 14.97 -7.28
CA GLN A 36 16.33 15.30 -8.49
C GLN A 36 15.44 15.67 -9.68
N HIS A 37 14.25 15.06 -9.78
CA HIS A 37 13.28 15.39 -10.81
C HIS A 37 12.39 16.58 -10.44
N GLU A 38 12.56 17.14 -9.23
CA GLU A 38 11.80 18.26 -8.69
C GLU A 38 10.29 17.99 -8.71
N LEU A 39 9.87 16.74 -8.48
CA LEU A 39 8.48 16.34 -8.69
C LEU A 39 7.52 17.07 -7.75
N LEU A 40 7.99 17.43 -6.55
CA LEU A 40 7.21 18.22 -5.59
C LEU A 40 7.12 19.70 -5.96
N SER A 41 8.11 20.24 -6.66
CA SER A 41 8.08 21.62 -7.14
C SER A 41 7.22 21.74 -8.40
N LYS A 42 7.24 20.71 -9.25
CA LYS A 42 6.48 20.64 -10.52
C LYS A 42 5.03 20.22 -10.33
N SER A 43 4.73 19.47 -9.26
CA SER A 43 3.38 19.00 -8.96
C SER A 43 3.01 19.33 -7.52
N LYS A 44 1.82 19.91 -7.34
CA LYS A 44 1.25 20.18 -6.01
C LYS A 44 1.03 18.91 -5.18
N GLU A 45 0.91 17.75 -5.82
CA GLU A 45 0.58 16.47 -5.18
C GLU A 45 1.30 15.30 -5.86
N ILE A 46 1.91 14.44 -5.04
CA ILE A 46 2.50 13.17 -5.46
C ILE A 46 1.68 12.02 -4.87
N THR A 47 1.28 11.08 -5.71
CA THR A 47 0.64 9.83 -5.31
C THR A 47 1.58 8.66 -5.52
N LEU A 48 1.95 8.00 -4.44
CA LEU A 48 2.70 6.75 -4.47
C LEU A 48 1.74 5.61 -4.79
N VAL A 49 2.13 4.74 -5.73
CA VAL A 49 1.33 3.61 -6.19
C VAL A 49 2.15 2.33 -6.05
N SER A 50 1.56 1.26 -5.53
CA SER A 50 2.28 0.00 -5.31
C SER A 50 1.32 -1.21 -5.26
N GLY A 51 1.86 -2.41 -5.42
CA GLY A 51 1.12 -3.68 -5.31
C GLY A 51 0.99 -4.19 -3.87
N GLY A 52 1.57 -3.48 -2.90
CA GLY A 52 1.53 -3.83 -1.47
C GLY A 52 2.29 -5.11 -1.11
N ALA A 53 3.18 -5.61 -1.97
CA ALA A 53 4.06 -6.71 -1.60
C ALA A 53 5.12 -6.26 -0.56
N ALA A 54 5.85 -7.23 -0.01
CA ALA A 54 7.01 -6.93 0.82
C ALA A 54 8.16 -6.29 0.01
N TRP A 55 9.16 -5.74 0.72
CA TRP A 55 10.39 -5.16 0.14
C TRP A 55 10.13 -3.94 -0.74
N ALA A 56 10.25 -4.03 -2.06
CA ALA A 56 10.23 -2.84 -2.93
C ALA A 56 8.88 -2.09 -2.83
N ASP A 57 7.79 -2.83 -2.86
CA ASP A 57 6.44 -2.30 -2.77
C ASP A 57 6.16 -1.60 -1.42
N GLN A 58 6.82 -2.04 -0.33
CA GLN A 58 6.71 -1.48 1.03
C GLN A 58 7.28 -0.06 1.13
N ILE A 59 8.15 0.34 0.21
CA ILE A 59 8.74 1.70 0.19
C ILE A 59 7.64 2.76 0.04
N ALA A 60 6.62 2.50 -0.78
CA ALA A 60 5.48 3.41 -0.94
C ALA A 60 4.76 3.65 0.40
N VAL A 61 4.64 2.60 1.22
CA VAL A 61 4.04 2.65 2.55
C VAL A 61 4.94 3.41 3.52
N GLU A 62 6.24 3.12 3.54
CA GLU A 62 7.21 3.79 4.41
C GLU A 62 7.25 5.30 4.16
N LEU A 63 7.37 5.75 2.91
CA LEU A 63 7.38 7.18 2.59
C LEU A 63 6.07 7.87 2.95
N TYR A 64 4.93 7.20 2.73
CA TYR A 64 3.63 7.76 3.11
C TYR A 64 3.48 7.89 4.63
N LEU A 65 3.90 6.89 5.40
CA LEU A 65 3.84 6.95 6.86
C LEU A 65 4.82 7.96 7.46
N GLU A 66 5.94 8.24 6.78
CA GLU A 66 6.90 9.27 7.18
C GLU A 66 6.31 10.68 7.05
N ASP A 67 5.54 10.95 6.00
CA ASP A 67 4.90 12.25 5.76
C ASP A 67 3.57 12.10 4.99
N PRO A 68 2.46 11.81 5.70
CA PRO A 68 1.16 11.58 5.08
C PRO A 68 0.50 12.88 4.58
N ILE A 69 1.07 14.05 4.89
CA ILE A 69 0.63 15.34 4.34
C ILE A 69 1.25 15.56 2.95
N LYS A 70 2.49 15.10 2.77
CA LYS A 70 3.25 15.27 1.54
C LYS A 70 2.89 14.28 0.44
N TYR A 71 2.48 13.07 0.80
CA TYR A 71 2.20 12.01 -0.16
C TYR A 71 0.76 11.52 -0.03
N ASN A 72 0.14 11.22 -1.17
CA ASN A 72 -1.00 10.32 -1.22
C ASN A 72 -0.50 8.89 -1.47
N LEU A 73 -1.29 7.88 -1.08
CA LEU A 73 -0.95 6.48 -1.29
C LEU A 73 -2.14 5.69 -1.87
N ILE A 74 -1.87 4.92 -2.92
CA ILE A 74 -2.79 3.93 -3.49
C ILE A 74 -2.09 2.57 -3.53
N LEU A 75 -2.66 1.58 -2.85
CA LEU A 75 -2.21 0.20 -2.91
C LEU A 75 -3.22 -0.67 -3.65
N TYR A 76 -2.77 -1.33 -4.69
CA TYR A 76 -3.55 -2.35 -5.39
C TYR A 76 -3.15 -3.72 -4.87
N LEU A 77 -3.94 -4.27 -3.95
CA LEU A 77 -3.60 -5.50 -3.26
C LEU A 77 -4.01 -6.76 -4.04
N PRO A 78 -3.29 -7.88 -3.86
CA PRO A 78 -3.66 -9.20 -4.36
C PRO A 78 -5.07 -9.70 -4.07
N CYS A 79 -5.51 -9.35 -2.86
CA CYS A 79 -6.62 -9.92 -2.12
C CYS A 79 -6.74 -9.07 -0.84
N PRO A 80 -7.87 -9.17 -0.12
CA PRO A 80 -8.06 -8.45 1.14
C PRO A 80 -7.02 -8.80 2.21
N ILE A 81 -6.74 -7.84 3.09
CA ILE A 81 -6.15 -8.05 4.40
C ILE A 81 -7.30 -8.22 5.41
N VAL A 82 -7.19 -9.22 6.27
CA VAL A 82 -8.15 -9.57 7.32
C VAL A 82 -7.45 -9.62 8.67
N GLU A 83 -8.21 -9.45 9.73
CA GLU A 83 -7.71 -9.68 11.09
C GLU A 83 -7.87 -11.16 11.47
N LYS A 84 -6.81 -11.76 11.98
CA LYS A 84 -6.79 -13.13 12.50
C LYS A 84 -5.89 -13.17 13.73
N GLU A 85 -6.42 -13.67 14.86
CA GLU A 85 -5.65 -13.83 16.10
C GLU A 85 -4.96 -12.51 16.54
N ASN A 86 -5.70 -11.39 16.49
CA ASN A 86 -5.23 -10.04 16.80
C ASN A 86 -4.04 -9.57 15.94
N LYS A 87 -3.93 -10.09 14.71
CA LYS A 87 -2.92 -9.68 13.73
C LYS A 87 -3.54 -9.50 12.35
N TYR A 88 -3.05 -8.53 11.60
CA TYR A 88 -3.43 -8.35 10.21
C TYR A 88 -2.65 -9.30 9.30
N VAL A 89 -3.36 -9.98 8.40
CA VAL A 89 -2.79 -10.91 7.42
C VAL A 89 -3.53 -10.80 6.09
N TYR A 90 -2.86 -11.11 4.98
CA TYR A 90 -3.57 -11.32 3.72
C TYR A 90 -4.45 -12.57 3.81
N TYR A 91 -5.65 -12.51 3.23
CA TYR A 91 -6.59 -13.63 3.20
C TYR A 91 -5.99 -14.86 2.49
N ASP A 92 -5.81 -15.95 3.22
CA ASP A 92 -5.33 -17.25 2.72
C ASP A 92 -6.53 -18.16 2.41
N SER A 93 -6.74 -18.48 1.13
CA SER A 93 -7.85 -19.32 0.67
C SER A 93 -7.64 -20.82 0.90
N ASN A 94 -6.51 -21.21 1.51
CA ASN A 94 -6.03 -22.58 1.69
C ASN A 94 -5.78 -23.38 0.41
N SER A 95 -5.98 -22.79 -0.78
CA SER A 95 -5.59 -23.44 -2.04
C SER A 95 -4.07 -23.58 -2.14
N SER A 96 -3.61 -24.70 -2.68
CA SER A 96 -2.20 -24.95 -2.99
C SER A 96 -1.74 -24.24 -4.26
N ASP A 97 -2.66 -23.86 -5.15
CA ASP A 97 -2.33 -23.05 -6.33
C ASP A 97 -2.19 -21.58 -5.92
N TRP A 98 -0.97 -21.05 -6.04
CA TRP A 98 -0.64 -19.67 -5.72
C TRP A 98 -1.47 -18.65 -6.51
N ARG A 99 -2.00 -19.03 -7.69
CA ARG A 99 -2.88 -18.17 -8.50
C ARG A 99 -4.24 -17.99 -7.85
N LEU A 100 -4.72 -19.01 -7.15
CA LEU A 100 -5.97 -19.02 -6.40
C LEU A 100 -5.78 -18.62 -4.93
N ASN A 101 -4.52 -18.57 -4.47
CA ASN A 101 -4.16 -18.21 -3.11
C ASN A 101 -2.99 -17.22 -3.07
N PRO A 102 -3.21 -15.98 -3.52
CA PRO A 102 -2.15 -15.00 -3.50
C PRO A 102 -1.82 -14.53 -2.09
N GLY A 103 -2.76 -14.65 -1.14
CA GLY A 103 -2.56 -14.23 0.26
C GLY A 103 -1.51 -15.07 0.98
N ARG A 104 -1.48 -16.40 0.79
CA ARG A 104 -0.41 -17.26 1.32
C ARG A 104 0.98 -16.78 0.89
N SER A 105 1.12 -16.47 -0.40
CA SER A 105 2.39 -15.98 -0.95
C SER A 105 2.78 -14.63 -0.34
N SER A 106 1.84 -13.68 -0.27
CA SER A 106 2.08 -12.38 0.36
C SER A 106 2.48 -12.51 1.82
N ASN A 107 1.74 -13.28 2.62
CA ASN A 107 2.04 -13.52 4.03
C ASN A 107 3.46 -14.05 4.23
N ASN A 108 3.89 -15.04 3.43
CA ASN A 108 5.23 -15.58 3.50
C ASN A 108 6.33 -14.54 3.21
N TYR A 109 6.09 -13.65 2.23
CA TYR A 109 7.03 -12.58 1.91
C TYR A 109 7.10 -11.54 3.03
N HIS A 110 5.97 -11.12 3.59
CA HIS A 110 5.94 -10.17 4.70
C HIS A 110 6.54 -10.76 5.98
N ILE A 111 6.31 -12.04 6.30
CA ILE A 111 6.98 -12.72 7.42
C ILE A 111 8.51 -12.68 7.25
N SER A 112 9.00 -12.99 6.04
CA SER A 112 10.43 -12.97 5.74
C SER A 112 11.02 -11.57 5.84
N PHE A 113 10.29 -10.56 5.35
CA PHE A 113 10.66 -9.15 5.49
C PHE A 113 10.71 -8.73 6.96
N THR A 114 9.65 -9.00 7.73
CA THR A 114 9.58 -8.67 9.16
C THR A 114 10.71 -9.31 9.94
N LYS A 115 11.06 -10.57 9.65
CA LYS A 115 12.21 -11.23 10.27
C LYS A 115 13.54 -10.50 10.00
N GLN A 116 13.70 -9.93 8.81
CA GLN A 116 14.95 -9.29 8.39
C GLN A 116 15.04 -7.81 8.79
N ILE A 117 13.91 -7.11 8.83
CA ILE A 117 13.82 -5.66 9.04
C ILE A 117 13.35 -5.31 10.46
N GLY A 118 12.70 -6.24 11.16
CA GLY A 118 12.15 -6.01 12.51
C GLY A 118 10.87 -5.17 12.53
N LYS A 119 10.17 -5.01 11.40
CA LYS A 119 8.95 -4.19 11.27
C LYS A 119 7.73 -5.03 10.87
N ASP A 120 6.56 -4.72 11.43
CA ASP A 120 5.29 -5.29 11.00
C ASP A 120 4.76 -4.59 9.74
N SER A 121 5.24 -5.07 8.59
CA SER A 121 4.90 -4.46 7.29
C SER A 121 3.43 -4.55 6.90
N ILE A 122 2.66 -5.55 7.38
CA ILE A 122 1.22 -5.61 7.12
C ILE A 122 0.48 -4.66 8.06
N GLY A 123 0.90 -4.59 9.32
CA GLY A 123 0.45 -3.55 10.26
C GLY A 123 0.64 -2.14 9.70
N ASP A 124 1.79 -1.86 9.09
CA ASP A 124 2.08 -0.56 8.45
C ASP A 124 1.11 -0.26 7.29
N ILE A 125 0.73 -1.26 6.48
CA ILE A 125 -0.27 -1.09 5.41
C ILE A 125 -1.63 -0.69 6.02
N MET A 126 -2.02 -1.33 7.12
CA MET A 126 -3.29 -1.05 7.78
C MET A 126 -3.27 0.31 8.48
N LYS A 127 -2.15 0.68 9.11
CA LYS A 127 -1.94 2.03 9.63
C LYS A 127 -2.02 3.08 8.53
N ALA A 128 -1.44 2.82 7.36
CA ALA A 128 -1.54 3.73 6.22
C ALA A 128 -3.00 3.89 5.75
N LYS A 129 -3.78 2.81 5.73
CA LYS A 129 -5.22 2.85 5.44
C LYS A 129 -5.98 3.74 6.43
N GLU A 130 -5.69 3.62 7.73
CA GLU A 130 -6.30 4.46 8.78
C GLU A 130 -5.98 5.95 8.61
N LEU A 131 -4.80 6.28 8.07
CA LEU A 131 -4.39 7.65 7.77
C LEU A 131 -4.97 8.19 6.44
N GLY A 132 -5.72 7.38 5.69
CA GLY A 132 -6.40 7.80 4.47
C GLY A 132 -5.82 7.22 3.17
N ALA A 133 -4.87 6.29 3.23
CA ALA A 133 -4.41 5.58 2.03
C ALA A 133 -5.55 4.77 1.37
N VAL A 134 -5.59 4.79 0.04
CA VAL A 134 -6.56 4.01 -0.73
C VAL A 134 -6.07 2.58 -0.88
N ILE A 135 -6.86 1.63 -0.40
CA ILE A 135 -6.58 0.20 -0.54
C ILE A 135 -7.61 -0.43 -1.49
N ASP A 136 -7.16 -0.84 -2.67
CA ASP A 136 -7.99 -1.50 -3.68
C ASP A 136 -7.67 -3.00 -3.73
N THR A 137 -8.64 -3.81 -3.31
CA THR A 137 -8.57 -5.28 -3.29
C THR A 137 -9.40 -5.93 -4.39
N SER A 138 -10.00 -5.15 -5.31
CA SER A 138 -10.79 -5.67 -6.44
C SER A 138 -9.94 -6.39 -7.48
N SER A 139 -8.62 -6.35 -7.33
CA SER A 139 -7.68 -7.05 -8.18
C SER A 139 -7.55 -8.50 -7.73
N ASN A 140 -8.19 -9.43 -8.45
CA ASN A 140 -8.13 -10.86 -8.15
C ASN A 140 -6.76 -11.47 -8.53
N GLY A 141 -5.73 -11.26 -7.69
CA GLY A 141 -4.41 -11.89 -7.84
C GLY A 141 -3.31 -11.02 -8.49
N PHE A 142 -2.11 -11.62 -8.66
CA PHE A 142 -0.84 -10.95 -9.06
C PHE A 142 -0.87 -10.25 -10.40
N HIS A 143 -1.47 -10.83 -11.42
CA HIS A 143 -1.43 -10.22 -12.74
C HIS A 143 -2.42 -9.06 -12.88
N SER A 144 -3.60 -9.17 -12.26
CA SER A 144 -4.64 -8.13 -12.34
C SER A 144 -4.21 -6.85 -11.64
N ARG A 145 -3.68 -6.92 -10.41
CA ARG A 145 -3.23 -5.72 -9.70
C ARG A 145 -2.06 -5.05 -10.40
N ASN A 146 -1.13 -5.83 -10.96
CA ASN A 146 0.03 -5.31 -11.69
C ASN A 146 -0.39 -4.48 -12.90
N THR A 147 -1.49 -4.85 -13.58
CA THR A 147 -2.05 -4.04 -14.67
C THR A 147 -2.55 -2.67 -14.19
N LYS A 148 -3.04 -2.55 -12.94
CA LYS A 148 -3.43 -1.26 -12.36
C LYS A 148 -2.21 -0.43 -11.96
N VAL A 149 -1.23 -1.05 -11.30
CA VAL A 149 0.06 -0.42 -10.95
C VAL A 149 0.77 0.13 -12.20
N ALA A 150 0.74 -0.60 -13.32
CA ALA A 150 1.44 -0.19 -14.55
C ALA A 150 0.98 1.15 -15.17
N LYS A 151 -0.12 1.76 -14.69
CA LYS A 151 -0.74 2.95 -15.26
C LYS A 151 -0.20 4.29 -14.74
N SER A 152 0.81 4.29 -13.88
CA SER A 152 1.39 5.53 -13.33
C SER A 152 2.22 6.32 -14.33
N ASP A 153 2.40 7.62 -14.07
CA ASP A 153 3.21 8.55 -14.86
C ASP A 153 4.69 8.18 -14.82
N TYR A 154 5.17 7.69 -13.66
CA TYR A 154 6.51 7.18 -13.44
C TYR A 154 6.46 5.74 -12.94
N ILE A 155 7.39 4.90 -13.40
CA ILE A 155 7.60 3.56 -12.85
C ILE A 155 9.05 3.41 -12.39
N LEU A 156 9.23 3.16 -11.10
CA LEU A 156 10.51 2.87 -10.47
C LEU A 156 10.57 1.39 -10.12
N ALA A 157 11.47 0.65 -10.75
CA ALA A 157 11.61 -0.79 -10.58
C ALA A 157 12.91 -1.14 -9.84
N PHE A 158 12.82 -2.01 -8.84
CA PHE A 158 13.97 -2.49 -8.06
C PHE A 158 14.13 -4.00 -8.19
N THR A 159 15.16 -4.44 -8.93
CA THR A 159 15.48 -5.88 -9.07
C THR A 159 16.98 -6.12 -9.08
N PHE A 160 17.39 -7.39 -9.11
CA PHE A 160 18.80 -7.76 -9.30
C PHE A 160 19.21 -7.83 -10.79
N GLY A 161 18.28 -7.49 -11.71
CA GLY A 161 18.60 -7.37 -13.13
C GLY A 161 19.70 -6.34 -13.36
N LYS A 162 20.57 -6.60 -14.33
CA LYS A 162 21.60 -5.64 -14.75
C LYS A 162 21.05 -4.73 -15.85
N GLY A 163 21.48 -3.47 -15.84
CA GLY A 163 21.11 -2.47 -16.86
C GLY A 163 19.75 -1.82 -16.61
N GLU A 164 19.16 -1.26 -17.66
CA GLU A 164 17.98 -0.38 -17.59
C GLU A 164 16.63 -1.10 -17.54
N ILE A 165 16.63 -2.44 -17.52
CA ILE A 165 15.40 -3.25 -17.59
C ILE A 165 15.38 -4.28 -16.44
N PRO A 166 14.22 -4.48 -15.77
CA PRO A 166 14.07 -5.51 -14.74
C PRO A 166 14.34 -6.93 -15.25
N GLU A 167 14.84 -7.80 -14.37
CA GLU A 167 14.98 -9.23 -14.69
C GLU A 167 13.63 -9.93 -14.91
N LYS A 168 13.65 -11.06 -15.64
CA LYS A 168 12.46 -11.86 -15.98
C LYS A 168 11.70 -12.29 -14.71
N SER A 169 10.59 -11.60 -14.45
CA SER A 169 9.80 -11.76 -13.23
C SER A 169 8.44 -11.07 -13.38
N GLY A 170 7.60 -11.14 -12.34
CA GLY A 170 6.37 -10.33 -12.27
C GLY A 170 6.63 -8.82 -12.35
N THR A 171 7.82 -8.34 -11.98
CA THR A 171 8.19 -6.93 -12.10
C THR A 171 8.37 -6.53 -13.58
N LEU A 172 9.02 -7.39 -14.38
CA LEU A 172 9.16 -7.16 -15.82
C LEU A 172 7.80 -7.20 -16.54
N ASP A 173 6.88 -8.07 -16.11
CA ASP A 173 5.50 -8.09 -16.62
C ASP A 173 4.81 -6.73 -16.38
N THR A 174 4.88 -6.18 -15.16
CA THR A 174 4.35 -4.84 -14.85
C THR A 174 5.02 -3.75 -15.68
N TRP A 175 6.35 -3.80 -15.80
CA TRP A 175 7.15 -2.85 -16.58
C TRP A 175 6.75 -2.81 -18.07
N ASN A 176 6.49 -3.98 -18.65
CA ASN A 176 6.10 -4.11 -20.06
C ASN A 176 4.64 -3.68 -20.30
N LYS A 177 3.76 -3.87 -19.32
CA LYS A 177 2.37 -3.37 -19.38
C LYS A 177 2.28 -1.85 -19.30
N SER A 178 3.30 -1.19 -18.77
CA SER A 178 3.29 0.25 -18.62
C SER A 178 3.50 0.98 -19.93
N LYS A 179 2.61 1.93 -20.18
CA LYS A 179 2.70 2.88 -21.30
C LYS A 179 3.48 4.15 -20.95
N SER A 180 3.96 4.28 -19.71
CA SER A 180 4.77 5.41 -19.30
C SER A 180 6.08 5.45 -20.10
N THR A 181 6.47 6.65 -20.51
CA THR A 181 7.79 6.94 -21.07
C THR A 181 8.85 7.16 -19.98
N ASN A 182 8.44 7.33 -18.73
CA ASN A 182 9.30 7.63 -17.58
C ASN A 182 9.49 6.38 -16.72
N LYS A 183 10.26 5.41 -17.24
CA LYS A 183 10.53 4.15 -16.55
C LYS A 183 12.00 4.06 -16.15
N TYR A 184 12.24 3.81 -14.87
CA TYR A 184 13.58 3.78 -14.29
C TYR A 184 13.80 2.47 -13.55
N HIS A 185 14.86 1.77 -13.91
CA HIS A 185 15.25 0.55 -13.24
C HIS A 185 16.49 0.81 -12.37
N PHE A 186 16.39 0.44 -11.10
CA PHE A 186 17.50 0.50 -10.17
C PHE A 186 17.96 -0.92 -9.84
N THR A 187 19.16 -1.26 -10.30
CA THR A 187 19.81 -2.51 -9.93
C THR A 187 20.12 -2.51 -8.43
N LEU A 188 19.71 -3.58 -7.76
CA LEU A 188 20.08 -3.86 -6.38
C LEU A 188 21.51 -4.41 -6.32
N PRO A 189 22.37 -3.89 -5.43
CA PRO A 189 23.69 -4.48 -5.18
C PRO A 189 23.53 -5.94 -4.73
N ALA A 190 24.35 -6.85 -5.27
CA ALA A 190 24.30 -8.26 -4.87
C ALA A 190 24.71 -8.47 -3.41
N THR A 191 25.61 -7.62 -2.92
CA THR A 191 26.08 -7.59 -1.54
C THR A 191 26.25 -6.15 -1.12
N PHE A 192 25.79 -5.82 0.08
CA PHE A 192 26.29 -4.65 0.78
C PHE A 192 27.45 -5.15 1.64
N LEU A 193 28.63 -4.52 1.50
CA LEU A 193 29.72 -4.80 2.42
C LEU A 193 29.19 -4.46 3.81
N THR A 194 29.03 -5.48 4.66
CA THR A 194 28.79 -5.25 6.07
C THR A 194 30.01 -4.51 6.57
N LYS A 195 29.87 -3.20 6.80
CA LYS A 195 30.90 -2.47 7.54
C LYS A 195 31.12 -3.28 8.81
N PRO A 196 32.36 -3.66 9.17
CA PRO A 196 32.60 -4.39 10.40
C PRO A 196 31.94 -3.59 11.51
N ILE A 197 31.03 -4.24 12.24
CA ILE A 197 30.45 -3.67 13.44
C ILE A 197 31.66 -3.49 14.36
N ALA A 198 32.18 -2.26 14.42
CA ALA A 198 33.17 -1.90 15.40
C ALA A 198 32.56 -2.28 16.75
N SER A 199 33.25 -3.14 17.48
CA SER A 199 32.87 -3.65 18.79
C SER A 199 32.32 -2.50 19.63
N SER A 200 31.05 -2.62 20.02
CA SER A 200 30.33 -1.63 20.78
C SER A 200 31.09 -1.32 22.07
N GLU A 201 31.63 -0.11 22.19
CA GLU A 201 31.91 0.46 23.49
C GLU A 201 30.56 0.73 24.17
N THR A 202 30.37 0.10 25.32
CA THR A 202 29.22 0.25 26.20
C THR A 202 29.18 1.68 26.72
N ILE A 203 28.46 2.57 26.03
CA ILE A 203 28.13 3.89 26.58
C ILE A 203 26.86 3.73 27.42
N THR A 204 27.05 3.65 28.74
CA THR A 204 25.99 3.77 29.73
C THR A 204 25.58 5.24 29.81
N THR A 205 24.58 5.66 29.04
CA THR A 205 23.95 6.99 29.21
C THR A 205 22.53 6.82 29.75
N THR A 206 22.39 7.04 31.05
CA THR A 206 21.11 7.35 31.70
C THR A 206 20.65 8.72 31.23
N ALA A 207 19.72 8.75 30.26
CA ALA A 207 18.99 9.97 29.90
C ALA A 207 17.49 9.68 29.90
N THR A 208 16.81 10.31 30.84
CA THR A 208 15.36 10.27 31.05
C THR A 208 14.64 10.96 29.87
N LEU A 209 13.72 10.24 29.22
CA LEU A 209 12.88 10.77 28.14
C LEU A 209 11.75 11.64 28.70
N PRO A 210 11.48 12.84 28.15
CA PRO A 210 10.25 13.57 28.42
C PRO A 210 9.05 12.97 27.69
N SER A 211 7.90 13.02 28.35
CA SER A 211 6.61 12.46 27.93
C SER A 211 6.02 13.10 26.66
N VAL A 212 5.36 12.26 25.85
CA VAL A 212 4.84 12.52 24.49
C VAL A 212 3.50 13.28 24.47
N GLU A 213 3.06 13.89 25.57
CA GLU A 213 1.69 14.42 25.68
C GLU A 213 1.44 15.83 25.08
N LYS A 214 2.38 16.43 24.34
CA LYS A 214 2.27 17.87 23.97
C LYS A 214 2.16 18.23 22.49
N ILE A 215 1.87 17.29 21.59
CA ILE A 215 1.75 17.59 20.14
C ILE A 215 0.30 17.61 19.61
N LEU A 216 -0.70 17.21 20.40
CA LEU A 216 -2.12 17.21 19.96
C LEU A 216 -3.00 18.37 20.48
N SER A 217 -2.47 19.34 21.24
CA SER A 217 -3.31 20.42 21.83
C SER A 217 -3.35 21.75 21.06
N LYS A 218 -2.92 21.80 19.79
CA LYS A 218 -2.97 23.04 19.00
C LYS A 218 -3.67 22.85 17.65
N ARG A 219 -4.97 22.57 17.70
CA ARG A 219 -5.92 23.12 16.73
C ARG A 219 -7.14 23.62 17.48
N SER A 220 -7.23 24.95 17.59
CA SER A 220 -8.46 25.68 17.91
C SER A 220 -9.52 25.26 16.91
N PHE A 221 -10.62 24.70 17.41
CA PHE A 221 -11.87 24.63 16.68
C PHE A 221 -12.48 26.02 16.75
N ASP A 222 -12.21 26.85 15.74
CA ASP A 222 -12.99 28.07 15.58
C ASP A 222 -14.38 27.67 15.09
N SER A 223 -15.35 28.02 15.94
CA SER A 223 -16.77 27.79 15.81
C SER A 223 -17.35 28.51 14.59
N PHE A 224 -17.81 27.74 13.60
CA PHE A 224 -18.76 28.26 12.64
C PHE A 224 -20.14 28.34 13.31
N LEU A 225 -20.52 29.59 13.63
CA LEU A 225 -21.83 29.98 14.10
C LEU A 225 -22.91 29.57 13.10
N LEU A 226 -23.85 28.76 13.58
CA LEU A 226 -25.19 28.61 13.02
C LEU A 226 -25.96 29.92 13.21
N SER A 227 -26.28 30.60 12.11
CA SER A 227 -27.38 31.56 12.07
C SER A 227 -28.55 30.93 11.30
N SER A 228 -29.63 30.66 12.03
CA SER A 228 -30.93 30.31 11.46
C SER A 228 -31.56 31.52 10.77
N PRO A 229 -32.25 31.33 9.63
CA PRO A 229 -33.34 32.21 9.25
C PRO A 229 -34.68 31.48 9.39
N THR A 230 -35.49 32.04 10.29
CA THR A 230 -36.93 32.28 10.19
C THR A 230 -37.73 31.55 9.10
N THR A 231 -38.68 30.75 9.58
CA THR A 231 -39.88 30.27 8.89
C THR A 231 -40.78 31.43 8.46
N GLU A 232 -41.13 31.47 7.16
CA GLU A 232 -42.39 32.04 6.70
C GLU A 232 -43.15 31.02 5.85
N HIS A 233 -44.46 30.99 6.10
CA HIS A 233 -45.49 30.21 5.46
C HIS A 233 -45.49 30.33 3.94
N ASN A 234 -45.75 29.22 3.24
CA ASN A 234 -46.94 29.18 2.39
C ASN A 234 -47.33 27.75 1.99
N ASN A 235 -48.65 27.56 2.02
CA ASN A 235 -49.40 26.37 1.70
C ASN A 235 -49.24 26.00 0.22
N ASN A 236 -49.23 24.70 -0.07
CA ASN A 236 -50.06 24.15 -1.14
C ASN A 236 -50.21 22.64 -0.98
N GLU A 237 -51.46 22.24 -0.78
CA GLU A 237 -51.98 20.89 -0.92
C GLU A 237 -51.62 20.30 -2.28
N CYS A 238 -51.21 19.04 -2.29
CA CYS A 238 -51.72 18.12 -3.30
C CYS A 238 -51.75 16.70 -2.72
N ASP A 239 -52.99 16.28 -2.49
CA ASP A 239 -53.44 14.94 -2.16
C ASP A 239 -53.08 13.95 -3.29
N LEU A 240 -52.80 12.69 -2.92
CA LEU A 240 -53.34 11.48 -3.56
C LEU A 240 -52.59 10.20 -3.11
N THR A 241 -53.27 9.51 -2.20
CA THR A 241 -53.54 8.07 -2.21
C THR A 241 -52.43 7.04 -1.97
N LYS A 242 -52.57 6.46 -0.77
CA LYS A 242 -52.26 5.09 -0.34
C LYS A 242 -52.52 4.03 -1.43
N LYS A 243 -51.56 3.12 -1.65
CA LYS A 243 -51.86 1.72 -1.96
C LYS A 243 -50.89 0.77 -1.27
N LYS A 244 -51.49 -0.14 -0.51
CA LYS A 244 -50.91 -1.18 0.34
C LYS A 244 -51.24 -2.53 -0.32
N LEU A 245 -50.24 -3.33 -0.68
CA LEU A 245 -50.37 -4.77 -0.99
C LEU A 245 -49.14 -5.46 -0.35
N LYS A 246 -49.26 -6.26 0.71
CA LYS A 246 -49.61 -7.70 0.76
C LYS A 246 -48.65 -8.54 -0.11
N SER A 247 -47.63 -9.17 0.46
CA SER A 247 -47.59 -10.43 1.24
C SER A 247 -47.49 -11.69 0.35
N ASP A 248 -46.37 -12.39 0.57
CA ASP A 248 -46.17 -13.84 0.59
C ASP A 248 -46.24 -14.71 -0.69
N THR A 249 -45.29 -15.66 -0.66
CA THR A 249 -45.31 -17.04 -1.17
C THR A 249 -44.75 -17.35 -2.56
N LEU A 250 -43.70 -18.20 -2.57
CA LEU A 250 -43.43 -19.41 -3.38
C LEU A 250 -41.89 -19.52 -3.57
N ILE A 251 -41.14 -20.24 -2.74
CA ILE A 251 -41.04 -21.71 -2.58
C ILE A 251 -40.81 -22.44 -3.93
N THR A 252 -39.56 -22.88 -4.07
CA THR A 252 -39.03 -24.08 -4.76
C THR A 252 -39.49 -24.38 -6.18
N ASP A 253 -38.53 -24.32 -7.12
CA ASP A 253 -38.28 -25.40 -8.09
C ASP A 253 -36.97 -25.14 -8.85
N PHE A 254 -35.84 -25.65 -8.33
CA PHE A 254 -34.60 -25.70 -9.10
C PHE A 254 -33.66 -26.86 -8.74
N PHE A 255 -34.21 -28.02 -8.36
CA PHE A 255 -33.44 -29.27 -8.26
C PHE A 255 -34.22 -30.45 -8.82
N GLN A 256 -34.16 -30.64 -10.14
CA GLN A 256 -34.30 -31.96 -10.75
C GLN A 256 -33.69 -31.95 -12.15
N LYS A 257 -32.36 -32.06 -12.26
CA LYS A 257 -31.70 -32.63 -13.46
C LYS A 257 -30.22 -32.93 -13.32
N ILE A 258 -29.78 -33.69 -12.30
CA ILE A 258 -28.51 -34.44 -12.40
C ILE A 258 -28.68 -35.80 -11.71
N LYS A 259 -28.64 -36.84 -12.56
CA LYS A 259 -28.24 -38.25 -12.35
C LYS A 259 -28.49 -38.92 -11.00
#